data_AF-A0A3D0CRC8-F1
#
_entry.id   AF-A0A3D0CRC8-F1
#
_cell.length_a   1.000
_cell.length_b   1.000
_cell.length_c   1.000
_cell.angle_alpha   90.00
_cell.angle_beta   90.00
_cell.angle_gamma   90.00
#
_symmetry.space_group_name_H-M   'P 1'
#
loop_
_entity.id
_entity.type
_entity.pdbx_description
1 polymer ?
#
loop_
_entity_poly.entity_id
_entity_poly.type
_entity_poly.pdbx_seq_one_letter_code
_entity_poly.pdbx_strand_id
1 'polypeptide(L)'
;DQEFFATHDETWTDTGRIRRLLESEGVEIVDEGVLDVPPWPDTVMPAAEVLGRLGLRRTALAERFNDAQSWDWSTMDYYTGRRPELKQQMDRYAFLERAPLPWRLKVVWAHHRYILMRR
;
A
#
# COMPACT_ATOMS: atom_id res chain seq x y z
N ASP A 1 -7.10 19.68 1.66
CA ASP A 1 -7.03 20.30 3.00
C ASP A 1 -5.57 20.37 3.45
N GLN A 2 -4.80 21.32 2.91
CA GLN A 2 -3.37 21.47 3.25
C GLN A 2 -3.15 22.28 4.53
N GLU A 3 -4.14 23.09 4.93
CA GLU A 3 -4.08 23.93 6.13
C GLU A 3 -4.19 23.12 7.42
N PHE A 4 -4.89 21.99 7.41
CA PHE A 4 -4.92 21.05 8.53
C PHE A 4 -3.49 20.66 8.98
N PHE A 5 -2.61 20.37 8.02
CA PHE A 5 -1.23 19.95 8.28
C PHE A 5 -0.31 21.07 8.78
N ALA A 6 -0.69 22.34 8.61
CA ALA A 6 0.11 23.47 9.10
C ALA A 6 0.00 23.66 10.62
N THR A 7 -1.06 23.14 11.24
CA THR A 7 -1.36 23.33 12.66
C THR A 7 -1.27 22.05 13.49
N HIS A 8 -1.08 20.90 12.86
CA HIS A 8 -0.99 19.60 13.52
C HIS A 8 0.40 18.99 13.32
N ASP A 9 1.06 18.63 14.42
CA ASP A 9 2.30 17.85 14.37
C ASP A 9 1.97 16.46 13.83
N GLU A 10 2.51 16.07 12.69
CA GLU A 10 2.35 14.74 12.11
C GLU A 10 3.51 13.79 12.43
N THR A 11 4.53 14.26 13.17
CA THR A 11 5.70 13.45 13.50
C THR A 11 5.37 12.26 14.40
N TRP A 12 4.16 12.20 14.97
CA TRP A 12 3.65 10.99 15.64
C TRP A 12 3.43 9.82 14.67
N THR A 13 3.29 10.08 13.36
CA THR A 13 3.25 9.04 12.31
C THR A 13 4.64 8.58 11.88
N ASP A 14 5.70 9.26 12.32
CA ASP A 14 7.08 8.91 11.97
C ASP A 14 7.45 7.57 12.61
N THR A 15 7.46 6.54 11.77
CA THR A 15 7.78 5.15 12.13
C THR A 15 9.17 5.03 12.79
N GLY A 16 10.16 5.82 12.35
CA GLY A 16 11.51 5.83 12.93
C GLY A 16 11.57 6.50 14.30
N ARG A 17 10.74 7.53 14.53
CA ARG A 17 10.56 8.13 15.86
C ARG A 17 9.91 7.16 16.82
N ILE A 18 8.80 6.52 16.42
CA ILE A 18 8.11 5.49 17.20
C ILE A 18 9.08 4.37 17.59
N ARG A 19 9.86 3.88 16.60
CA ARG A 19 10.88 2.85 16.77
C ARG A 19 11.88 3.19 17.88
N ARG A 20 12.55 4.34 17.76
CA ARG A 20 13.59 4.77 18.72
C ARG A 20 13.03 4.96 20.13
N LEU A 21 11.82 5.51 20.25
CA LEU A 21 11.17 5.70 21.54
C LEU A 21 10.93 4.35 22.22
N LEU A 22 10.34 3.39 21.51
CA LEU A 22 10.02 2.09 22.09
C LEU A 22 11.28 1.27 22.40
N GLU A 23 12.30 1.32 21.56
CA GLU A 23 13.62 0.73 21.85
C GLU A 23 14.23 1.32 23.13
N SER A 24 14.10 2.63 23.37
CA SER A 24 14.60 3.26 24.60
C SER A 24 13.85 2.84 25.87
N GLU A 25 12.62 2.36 25.73
CA GLU A 25 11.80 1.77 26.81
C GLU A 25 12.05 0.25 26.98
N GLY A 26 13.05 -0.30 26.29
CA GLY A 26 13.43 -1.70 26.38
C GLY A 26 12.55 -2.65 25.55
N VAL A 27 11.77 -2.14 24.61
CA VAL A 27 10.97 -2.96 23.69
C VAL A 27 11.85 -3.47 22.55
N GLU A 28 11.75 -4.77 22.26
CA GLU A 28 12.47 -5.41 21.16
C GLU A 28 11.65 -5.35 19.87
N ILE A 29 12.31 -5.06 18.76
CA ILE A 29 11.69 -5.12 17.43
C ILE A 29 11.88 -6.50 16.86
N VAL A 30 10.76 -7.16 16.59
CA VAL A 30 10.70 -8.52 16.06
C VAL A 30 10.76 -8.49 14.54
N ASP A 31 10.05 -7.57 13.90
CA ASP A 31 10.00 -7.45 12.44
C ASP A 31 9.58 -6.03 12.01
N GLU A 32 9.91 -5.66 10.78
CA GLU A 32 9.43 -4.43 10.14
C GLU A 32 9.23 -4.63 8.64
N GLY A 33 8.19 -4.01 8.10
CA GLY A 33 7.91 -4.18 6.69
C GLY A 33 6.72 -3.39 6.19
N VAL A 34 6.14 -3.92 5.13
CA VAL A 34 4.95 -3.35 4.50
C VAL A 34 3.90 -4.41 4.29
N LEU A 35 2.65 -3.97 4.30
CA LEU A 35 1.47 -4.77 3.98
C LEU A 35 0.58 -3.97 3.03
N ASP A 36 -0.39 -4.64 2.42
CA ASP A 36 -1.33 -4.02 1.51
C ASP A 36 -0.61 -3.40 0.28
N VAL A 37 0.12 -4.28 -0.41
CA VAL A 37 0.84 -4.01 -1.66
C VAL A 37 -0.15 -4.07 -2.84
N PRO A 38 -0.50 -2.94 -3.48
CA PRO A 38 -1.53 -2.82 -4.50
C PRO A 38 -1.20 -3.68 -5.73
N PRO A 39 -2.23 -4.06 -6.51
CA PRO A 39 -3.32 -3.22 -7.03
C PRO A 39 -4.67 -3.55 -6.40
N TRP A 40 -4.92 -3.03 -5.20
CA TRP A 40 -6.15 -3.32 -4.49
C TRP A 40 -7.27 -2.35 -4.87
N PRO A 41 -8.52 -2.83 -4.87
CA PRO A 41 -9.73 -2.05 -5.21
C PRO A 41 -9.79 -0.68 -4.51
N ASP A 42 -9.57 -0.68 -3.20
CA ASP A 42 -9.76 0.47 -2.33
C ASP A 42 -8.47 1.29 -2.11
N THR A 43 -7.43 1.03 -2.91
CA THR A 43 -6.20 1.81 -2.85
C THR A 43 -6.31 3.05 -3.74
N VAL A 44 -6.14 4.22 -3.12
CA VAL A 44 -6.34 5.55 -3.73
C VAL A 44 -5.42 5.81 -4.94
N MET A 45 -4.43 4.93 -5.17
CA MET A 45 -3.48 5.02 -6.27
C MET A 45 -3.81 4.01 -7.38
N PRO A 46 -4.23 4.47 -8.58
CA PRO A 46 -4.40 3.59 -9.73
C PRO A 46 -3.11 2.81 -10.03
N ALA A 47 -3.24 1.55 -10.43
CA ALA A 47 -2.09 0.71 -10.78
C ALA A 47 -1.19 1.35 -11.88
N ALA A 48 -1.76 2.16 -12.77
CA ALA A 48 -1.02 2.94 -13.76
C ALA A 48 -0.08 3.97 -13.14
N GLU A 49 -0.48 4.60 -12.02
CA GLU A 49 0.37 5.55 -11.31
C GLU A 49 1.56 4.84 -10.66
N VAL A 50 1.36 3.65 -10.08
CA VAL A 50 2.44 2.78 -9.57
C VAL A 50 3.41 2.40 -10.70
N LEU A 51 2.90 1.91 -11.84
CA LEU A 51 3.74 1.62 -13.01
C LEU A 51 4.48 2.86 -13.51
N GLY A 52 3.84 4.02 -13.41
CA GLY A 52 4.41 5.31 -13.75
C GLY A 52 5.56 5.74 -12.82
N ARG A 53 5.47 5.43 -11.52
CA ARG A 53 6.53 5.64 -10.52
C ARG A 53 7.69 4.66 -10.71
N LEU A 54 7.42 3.48 -11.26
CA LEU A 54 8.44 2.45 -11.60
C LEU A 54 9.08 2.66 -12.98
N GLY A 55 8.73 3.73 -13.70
CA GLY A 55 9.30 4.03 -15.03
C GLY A 55 8.71 3.20 -16.18
N LEU A 56 7.66 2.40 -15.94
CA LEU A 56 7.03 1.48 -16.90
C LEU A 56 5.86 2.13 -17.67
N ARG A 57 5.91 3.45 -17.86
CA ARG A 57 4.82 4.31 -18.41
C ARG A 57 4.35 3.94 -19.82
N ARG A 58 5.12 3.16 -20.58
CA ARG A 58 4.85 2.83 -22.00
C ARG A 58 4.56 1.35 -22.24
N THR A 59 4.12 0.63 -21.22
CA THR A 59 3.77 -0.79 -21.34
C THR A 59 2.28 -0.94 -21.65
N ALA A 60 1.91 -1.98 -22.41
CA ALA A 60 0.50 -2.35 -22.62
C ALA A 60 -0.24 -2.60 -21.29
N LEU A 61 0.50 -2.87 -20.21
CA LEU A 61 -0.01 -2.97 -18.85
C LEU A 61 -0.46 -1.59 -18.31
N ALA A 62 0.32 -0.53 -18.54
CA ALA A 62 -0.05 0.83 -18.14
C ALA A 62 -1.31 1.33 -18.88
N GLU A 63 -1.47 1.00 -20.15
CA GLU A 63 -2.67 1.35 -20.92
C GLU A 63 -3.95 0.70 -20.38
N ARG A 64 -3.87 -0.55 -19.89
CA ARG A 64 -5.01 -1.24 -19.24
C ARG A 64 -5.43 -0.63 -17.90
N PHE A 65 -4.55 0.16 -17.29
CA PHE A 65 -4.77 0.77 -15.97
C PHE A 65 -4.91 2.30 -16.03
N ASN A 66 -4.72 2.91 -17.20
CA ASN A 66 -4.76 4.36 -17.41
C ASN A 66 -6.18 4.92 -17.51
N ASP A 67 -7.19 4.06 -17.62
CA ASP A 67 -8.58 4.49 -17.63
C ASP A 67 -9.05 4.77 -16.19
N ALA A 68 -8.62 5.91 -15.65
CA ALA A 68 -8.94 6.37 -14.31
C ALA A 68 -10.45 6.53 -14.06
N GLN A 69 -11.26 6.60 -15.12
CA GLN A 69 -12.74 6.57 -15.04
C GLN A 69 -13.29 5.15 -14.81
N SER A 70 -12.51 4.10 -15.04
CA SER A 70 -12.90 2.70 -14.88
C SER A 70 -12.49 2.07 -13.54
N TRP A 71 -11.71 2.79 -12.73
CA TRP A 71 -11.23 2.33 -11.42
C TRP A 71 -12.29 2.55 -10.33
N ASP A 72 -13.45 1.90 -10.50
CA ASP A 72 -14.50 1.78 -9.48
C ASP A 72 -14.49 0.35 -8.95
N TRP A 73 -13.63 0.13 -7.97
CA TRP A 73 -13.41 -1.16 -7.35
C TRP A 73 -13.68 -1.01 -5.86
N SER A 74 -14.70 -1.70 -5.36
CA SER A 74 -15.01 -1.73 -3.92
C SER A 74 -14.94 -3.15 -3.40
N THR A 75 -14.21 -3.38 -2.30
CA THR A 75 -14.25 -4.69 -1.63
C THR A 75 -15.68 -5.04 -1.19
N MET A 76 -16.55 -4.05 -0.94
CA MET A 76 -17.96 -4.29 -0.63
C MET A 76 -18.74 -4.89 -1.80
N ASP A 77 -18.36 -4.66 -3.05
CA ASP A 77 -19.02 -5.28 -4.21
C ASP A 77 -18.80 -6.79 -4.25
N TYR A 78 -17.64 -7.26 -3.79
CA TYR A 78 -17.39 -8.69 -3.60
C TYR A 78 -18.27 -9.26 -2.48
N TYR A 79 -18.28 -8.62 -1.31
CA TYR A 79 -19.07 -9.11 -0.16
C TYR A 79 -20.58 -9.05 -0.38
N THR A 80 -21.07 -8.11 -1.20
CA THR A 80 -22.48 -8.01 -1.57
C THR A 80 -22.87 -8.90 -2.77
N GLY A 81 -21.91 -9.66 -3.33
CA GLY A 81 -22.14 -10.52 -4.49
C GLY A 81 -22.35 -9.77 -5.81
N ARG A 82 -22.14 -8.45 -5.84
CA ARG A 82 -22.25 -7.62 -7.05
C ARG A 82 -21.09 -7.86 -8.02
N ARG A 83 -19.89 -8.17 -7.50
CA ARG A 83 -18.69 -8.51 -8.28
C ARG A 83 -17.95 -9.72 -7.69
N PRO A 84 -18.47 -10.95 -7.83
CA PRO A 84 -17.82 -12.15 -7.30
C PRO A 84 -16.43 -12.43 -7.92
N GLU A 85 -16.18 -11.94 -9.13
CA GLU A 85 -14.91 -12.06 -9.85
C GLU A 85 -13.77 -11.20 -9.27
N LEU A 86 -14.09 -10.23 -8.40
CA LEU A 86 -13.11 -9.29 -7.84
C LEU A 86 -11.98 -10.04 -7.11
N LYS A 87 -12.29 -11.11 -6.39
CA LYS A 87 -11.28 -11.95 -5.72
C LYS A 87 -10.29 -12.55 -6.72
N GLN A 88 -10.74 -13.05 -7.86
CA GLN A 88 -9.85 -13.65 -8.86
C GLN A 88 -8.94 -12.58 -9.48
N GLN A 89 -9.49 -11.39 -9.72
CA GLN A 89 -8.72 -10.26 -10.24
C GLN A 89 -7.65 -9.81 -9.23
N MET A 90 -7.98 -9.77 -7.94
CA MET A 90 -7.06 -9.50 -6.83
C MET A 90 -5.97 -10.60 -6.72
N ASP A 91 -6.36 -11.87 -6.74
CA ASP A 91 -5.43 -13.02 -6.66
C ASP A 91 -4.39 -13.00 -7.78
N ARG A 92 -4.74 -12.52 -8.99
CA ARG A 92 -3.82 -12.38 -10.12
C ARG A 92 -2.62 -11.49 -9.80
N TYR A 93 -2.78 -10.52 -8.91
CA TYR A 93 -1.73 -9.56 -8.56
C TYR A 93 -1.15 -9.77 -7.16
N ALA A 94 -1.69 -10.71 -6.36
CA ALA A 94 -1.19 -11.05 -5.03
C ALA A 94 0.29 -11.50 -5.02
N PHE A 95 0.85 -11.87 -6.17
CA PHE A 95 2.29 -12.15 -6.28
C PHE A 95 3.17 -10.92 -6.00
N LEU A 96 2.68 -9.69 -6.20
CA LEU A 96 3.43 -8.46 -5.91
C LEU A 96 3.66 -8.28 -4.41
N GLU A 97 2.67 -8.65 -3.60
CA GLU A 97 2.80 -8.70 -2.15
C GLU A 97 3.79 -9.78 -1.72
N ARG A 98 3.67 -10.98 -2.32
CA ARG A 98 4.51 -12.15 -2.00
C ARG A 98 5.91 -12.11 -2.60
N ALA A 99 6.21 -11.18 -3.50
CA ALA A 99 7.50 -11.12 -4.18
C ALA A 99 8.64 -11.02 -3.15
N PRO A 100 9.73 -11.81 -3.26
CA PRO A 100 10.84 -11.79 -2.32
C PRO A 100 11.75 -10.57 -2.56
N LEU A 101 11.16 -9.39 -2.59
CA LEU A 101 11.84 -8.11 -2.72
C LEU A 101 12.03 -7.49 -1.34
N PRO A 102 13.15 -6.79 -1.09
CA PRO A 102 13.30 -5.95 0.10
C PRO A 102 12.06 -5.05 0.26
N TRP A 103 11.47 -5.05 1.46
CA TRP A 103 10.23 -4.31 1.72
C TRP A 103 10.37 -2.81 1.40
N ARG A 104 11.59 -2.26 1.49
CA ARG A 104 11.91 -0.87 1.14
C ARG A 104 11.62 -0.53 -0.32
N LEU A 105 11.78 -1.51 -1.22
CA LEU A 105 11.35 -1.36 -2.62
C LEU A 105 9.84 -1.40 -2.72
N LYS A 106 9.20 -2.25 -1.91
CA LYS A 106 7.75 -2.38 -1.85
C LYS A 106 7.04 -1.14 -1.32
N VAL A 107 7.72 -0.26 -0.57
CA VAL A 107 7.18 1.03 -0.11
C VAL A 107 6.68 1.92 -1.25
N VAL A 108 7.22 1.78 -2.47
CA VAL A 108 6.75 2.56 -3.63
C VAL A 108 5.28 2.28 -3.94
N TRP A 109 4.80 1.08 -3.60
CA TRP A 109 3.45 0.65 -3.88
C TRP A 109 2.64 0.34 -2.61
N ALA A 110 3.24 -0.16 -1.53
CA ALA A 110 2.51 -0.52 -0.33
C ALA A 110 1.83 0.67 0.38
N HIS A 111 0.63 0.43 0.90
CA HIS A 111 -0.19 1.44 1.58
C HIS A 111 0.08 1.52 3.08
N HIS A 112 0.56 0.44 3.68
CA HIS A 112 0.83 0.38 5.11
C HIS A 112 2.27 -0.06 5.38
N ARG A 113 2.87 0.59 6.37
CA ARG A 113 4.10 0.15 7.01
C ARG A 113 3.74 -0.42 8.38
N TYR A 114 4.43 -1.47 8.78
CA TYR A 114 4.27 -2.04 10.11
C TYR A 114 5.61 -2.19 10.81
N ILE A 115 5.56 -2.16 12.14
CA ILE A 115 6.62 -2.67 13.01
C ILE A 115 5.96 -3.67 13.96
N LEU A 116 6.55 -4.86 14.08
CA LEU A 116 6.17 -5.88 15.04
C LEU A 116 7.15 -5.84 16.21
N MET A 117 6.63 -5.85 17.43
CA MET A 117 7.41 -5.64 18.65
C MET A 117 7.05 -6.63 19.75
N ARG A 118 8.02 -6.90 20.63
CA ARG A 118 7.89 -7.74 21.83
C ARG A 118 8.42 -7.00 23.04
N ARG A 119 7.74 -7.15 24.17
CA ARG A 119 8.20 -6.71 25.49
C ARG A 119 8.53 -7.91 26.35
#